data_AF-A0A5A9XTN5-F1
#
_entry.id   AF-A0A5A9XTN5-F1
#
_cell.length_a   1.000
_cell.length_b   1.000
_cell.length_c   1.000
_cell.angle_alpha   90.00
_cell.angle_beta   90.00
_cell.angle_gamma   90.00
#
_symmetry.space_group_name_H-M   'P 1'
#
loop_
_entity.id
_entity.type
_entity.pdbx_description
1 polymer ?
#
loop_
_entity_poly.entity_id
_entity_poly.type
_entity_poly.pdbx_seq_one_letter_code
_entity_poly.pdbx_strand_id
1 'polypeptide(L)'
;MDDKQTPDAAGFGPGLAVIRKRRRYFFGTVAIYIPAMWIIHSISPTYRTMGTSIGIWVVILIITMFWSAVCVCPRCGNLFHVNGMTLLYLRKCLHCQLHINADKKTSDA
;
A
#
# COMPACT_ATOMS: atom_id res chain seq x y z
N MET A 1 27.53 16.93 22.96
CA MET A 1 27.05 17.01 21.57
C MET A 1 26.86 15.59 21.11
N ASP A 2 25.65 15.06 21.27
CA ASP A 2 25.31 13.71 20.83
C ASP A 2 25.06 13.73 19.33
N ASP A 3 25.99 13.18 18.56
CA ASP A 3 25.81 12.82 17.15
C ASP A 3 24.70 11.78 17.07
N LYS A 4 23.45 12.23 16.93
CA LYS A 4 22.37 11.38 16.45
C LYS A 4 22.67 11.11 14.98
N GLN A 5 23.40 10.03 14.74
CA GLN A 5 23.57 9.40 13.44
C GLN A 5 22.18 9.21 12.82
N THR A 6 21.74 10.19 12.01
CA THR A 6 20.59 10.03 11.14
C THR A 6 20.98 8.93 10.19
N PRO A 7 20.33 7.74 10.22
CA PRO A 7 20.65 6.70 9.27
C PRO A 7 20.45 7.32 7.89
N ASP A 8 21.51 7.31 7.09
CA ASP A 8 21.57 8.03 5.83
C ASP A 8 20.33 7.73 5.01
N ALA A 9 19.75 8.75 4.40
CA ALA A 9 18.54 8.60 3.59
C ALA A 9 18.68 7.52 2.49
N ALA A 10 19.92 7.17 2.12
CA ALA A 10 20.29 6.06 1.25
C ALA A 10 19.96 4.66 1.82
N GLY A 11 19.97 4.47 3.14
CA GLY A 11 19.71 3.19 3.79
C GLY A 11 18.23 2.76 3.81
N PHE A 12 17.29 3.68 3.61
CA PHE A 12 15.85 3.39 3.69
C PHE A 12 15.22 2.89 2.37
N GLY A 13 15.97 2.93 1.26
CA GLY A 13 15.48 2.61 -0.08
C GLY A 13 14.76 1.27 -0.21
N PRO A 14 15.36 0.14 0.25
CA PRO A 14 14.73 -1.18 0.15
C PRO A 14 13.39 -1.26 0.88
N GLY A 15 13.30 -0.72 2.10
CA GLY A 15 12.07 -0.72 2.89
C GLY A 15 10.97 0.14 2.27
N LEU A 16 11.32 1.33 1.77
CA LEU A 16 10.39 2.22 1.07
C LEU A 16 9.90 1.62 -0.26
N ALA A 17 10.75 0.89 -0.99
CA ALA A 17 10.36 0.20 -2.22
C ALA A 17 9.27 -0.86 -1.97
N VAL A 18 9.36 -1.61 -0.87
CA VAL A 18 8.34 -2.60 -0.46
C VAL A 18 7.00 -1.91 -0.18
N ILE A 19 7.01 -0.80 0.57
CA ILE A 19 5.80 -0.01 0.88
C ILE A 19 5.14 0.48 -0.42
N ARG A 20 5.94 1.00 -1.38
CA ARG A 20 5.47 1.44 -2.70
C ARG A 20 4.87 0.30 -3.52
N LYS A 21 5.52 -0.87 -3.51
CA LYS A 21 5.04 -2.07 -4.24
C LYS A 21 3.70 -2.53 -3.69
N ARG A 22 3.57 -2.70 -2.37
CA ARG A 22 2.32 -3.17 -1.74
C ARG A 22 1.16 -2.19 -1.93
N ARG A 23 1.42 -0.87 -1.85
CA ARG A 23 0.43 0.15 -2.21
C ARG A 23 -0.05 0.03 -3.65
N ARG A 24 0.86 -0.16 -4.60
CA ARG A 24 0.49 -0.33 -6.01
C ARG A 24 -0.39 -1.55 -6.22
N TYR A 25 -0.13 -2.67 -5.53
CA TYR A 25 -1.02 -3.83 -5.59
C TYR A 25 -2.40 -3.51 -5.03
N PHE A 26 -2.50 -2.93 -3.83
CA PHE A 26 -3.80 -2.60 -3.24
C PHE A 26 -4.61 -1.65 -4.15
N PHE A 27 -4.02 -0.55 -4.61
CA PHE A 27 -4.73 0.37 -5.52
C PHE A 27 -4.98 -0.24 -6.90
N GLY A 28 -4.13 -1.15 -7.38
CA GLY A 28 -4.37 -1.93 -8.59
C GLY A 28 -5.58 -2.85 -8.45
N THR A 29 -5.72 -3.53 -7.29
CA THR A 29 -6.89 -4.34 -6.95
C THR A 29 -8.16 -3.51 -6.80
N VAL A 30 -8.07 -2.28 -6.31
CA VAL A 30 -9.22 -1.36 -6.33
C VAL A 30 -9.58 -1.00 -7.78
N ALA A 31 -8.60 -0.62 -8.58
CA ALA A 31 -8.81 -0.16 -9.96
C ALA A 31 -9.34 -1.26 -10.89
N ILE A 32 -8.96 -2.53 -10.68
CA ILE A 32 -9.39 -3.65 -11.53
C ILE A 32 -10.89 -3.96 -11.42
N TYR A 33 -11.56 -3.47 -10.38
CA TYR A 33 -13.00 -3.69 -10.19
C TYR A 33 -13.81 -3.24 -11.42
N ILE A 34 -13.58 -2.02 -11.89
CA ILE A 34 -14.35 -1.41 -12.99
C ILE A 34 -14.21 -2.22 -14.29
N PRO A 35 -12.99 -2.48 -14.82
CA PRO A 35 -12.85 -3.26 -16.04
C PRO A 35 -13.31 -4.71 -15.86
N ALA A 36 -13.09 -5.32 -14.70
CA ALA A 36 -13.55 -6.68 -14.44
C ALA A 36 -15.08 -6.78 -14.51
N MET A 37 -15.81 -5.87 -13.84
CA MET A 37 -17.27 -5.87 -13.85
C MET A 37 -17.83 -5.62 -15.25
N TRP A 38 -17.20 -4.74 -16.03
CA TRP A 38 -17.59 -4.50 -17.41
C TRP A 38 -17.44 -5.75 -18.29
N ILE A 39 -16.30 -6.45 -18.19
CA ILE A 39 -16.03 -7.70 -18.92
C ILE A 39 -17.00 -8.82 -18.49
N ILE A 40 -17.23 -8.97 -17.19
CA ILE A 40 -18.13 -10.02 -16.68
C ILE A 40 -19.56 -9.76 -17.16
N HIS A 41 -20.02 -8.51 -17.10
CA HIS A 41 -21.35 -8.15 -17.57
C HIS A 41 -21.52 -8.36 -19.08
N SER A 42 -20.49 -8.12 -19.89
CA SER A 42 -20.57 -8.30 -21.34
C SER A 42 -20.59 -9.79 -21.76
N ILE A 43 -19.98 -10.68 -20.98
CA ILE A 43 -19.92 -12.12 -21.27
C ILE A 43 -21.12 -12.87 -20.67
N SER A 44 -21.50 -12.57 -19.43
CA SER A 44 -22.60 -13.26 -18.73
C SER A 44 -23.30 -12.31 -17.74
N PRO A 45 -24.43 -11.69 -18.14
CA PRO A 45 -25.16 -10.74 -17.29
C PRO A 45 -26.00 -11.43 -16.20
N THR A 46 -25.68 -12.65 -15.80
CA THR A 46 -26.45 -13.38 -14.79
C THR A 46 -26.06 -12.97 -13.37
N TYR A 47 -27.06 -12.87 -12.49
CA TYR A 47 -26.87 -12.48 -11.08
C TYR A 47 -25.88 -13.39 -10.33
N ARG A 48 -25.86 -14.70 -10.65
CA ARG A 48 -24.96 -15.67 -10.01
C ARG A 48 -23.50 -15.40 -10.36
N THR A 49 -23.18 -15.15 -11.63
CA THR A 49 -21.83 -14.83 -12.08
C THR A 49 -21.35 -13.52 -11.46
N MET A 50 -22.18 -12.47 -11.50
CA MET A 50 -21.84 -11.18 -10.88
C MET A 50 -21.58 -11.30 -9.38
N GLY A 51 -22.48 -11.96 -8.64
CA GLY A 51 -22.32 -12.15 -7.20
C GLY A 51 -21.04 -12.92 -6.84
N THR A 52 -20.74 -13.97 -7.60
CA THR A 52 -19.53 -14.79 -7.37
C THR A 52 -18.26 -13.99 -7.67
N SER A 53 -18.22 -13.26 -8.77
CA SER A 53 -17.07 -12.43 -9.14
C SER A 53 -16.82 -11.28 -8.16
N ILE A 54 -17.89 -10.62 -7.68
CA ILE A 54 -17.79 -9.60 -6.62
C ILE A 54 -17.23 -10.23 -5.36
N GLY A 55 -17.74 -11.41 -4.95
CA GLY A 55 -17.25 -12.12 -3.77
C GLY A 55 -15.75 -12.43 -3.84
N ILE A 56 -15.28 -12.98 -4.96
CA ILE A 56 -13.86 -13.27 -5.19
C ILE A 56 -13.03 -11.98 -5.14
N TRP A 57 -13.49 -10.92 -5.80
CA TRP A 57 -12.79 -9.64 -5.80
C TRP A 57 -12.68 -9.02 -4.40
N VAL A 58 -13.75 -9.07 -3.60
CA VAL A 58 -13.75 -8.58 -2.22
C VAL A 58 -12.73 -9.34 -1.37
N VAL A 59 -12.63 -10.67 -1.50
CA VAL A 59 -11.63 -11.47 -0.78
C VAL A 59 -10.21 -11.02 -1.16
N ILE A 60 -9.93 -10.83 -2.45
CA ILE A 60 -8.62 -10.33 -2.92
C ILE A 60 -8.34 -8.92 -2.38
N LEU A 61 -9.36 -8.05 -2.35
CA LEU A 61 -9.24 -6.71 -1.82
C LEU A 61 -8.89 -6.72 -0.33
N ILE A 62 -9.55 -7.56 0.47
CA ILE A 62 -9.26 -7.71 1.91
C ILE A 62 -7.82 -8.19 2.12
N ILE A 63 -7.37 -9.21 1.36
CA ILE A 63 -6.01 -9.74 1.47
C ILE A 63 -4.99 -8.65 1.15
N THR A 64 -5.16 -7.93 0.04
CA THR A 64 -4.23 -6.87 -0.38
C THR A 64 -4.26 -5.66 0.57
N MET A 65 -5.42 -5.35 1.16
CA MET A 65 -5.55 -4.34 2.21
C MET A 65 -4.69 -4.69 3.42
N PHE A 66 -4.89 -5.87 4.03
CA PHE A 66 -4.12 -6.28 5.21
C PHE A 66 -2.62 -6.39 4.88
N TRP A 67 -2.27 -6.99 3.75
CA TRP A 67 -0.87 -7.12 3.32
C TRP A 67 -0.18 -5.77 3.16
N SER A 68 -0.89 -4.75 2.66
CA SER A 68 -0.35 -3.40 2.52
C SER A 68 -0.38 -2.60 3.83
N ALA A 69 -1.23 -2.96 4.79
CA ALA A 69 -1.26 -2.36 6.13
C ALA A 69 -0.09 -2.80 7.02
N VAL A 70 0.32 -4.07 6.92
CA VAL A 70 1.41 -4.66 7.72
C VAL A 70 2.81 -4.31 7.20
N CYS A 71 3.00 -3.12 6.64
CA CYS A 71 4.31 -2.64 6.21
C CYS A 71 5.03 -1.93 7.36
N VAL A 72 6.25 -2.35 7.65
CA VAL A 72 7.10 -1.70 8.67
C VAL A 72 7.80 -0.47 8.09
N CYS A 73 7.81 0.63 8.83
CA CYS A 73 8.57 1.82 8.50
C CYS A 73 10.07 1.56 8.74
N PRO A 74 10.96 1.77 7.75
CA PRO A 74 12.39 1.49 7.91
C PRO A 74 13.11 2.49 8.83
N ARG A 75 12.47 3.59 9.24
CA ARG A 75 13.02 4.58 10.18
C ARG A 75 12.62 4.33 11.63
N CYS A 76 11.34 4.11 11.90
CA CYS A 76 10.83 4.01 13.29
C CYS A 76 10.40 2.60 13.70
N GLY A 77 10.42 1.61 12.81
CA GLY A 77 10.03 0.23 13.13
C GLY A 77 8.52 0.00 13.31
N ASN A 78 7.71 1.06 13.37
CA ASN A 78 6.25 0.94 13.49
C ASN A 78 5.58 0.66 12.14
N LEU A 79 4.31 0.22 12.18
CA LEU A 79 3.49 0.07 10.97
C LEU A 79 3.32 1.42 10.26
N PHE A 80 3.63 1.46 8.97
CA PHE A 80 3.68 2.71 8.19
C PHE A 80 2.31 3.37 8.05
N HIS A 81 1.27 2.56 7.88
CA HIS A 81 -0.10 2.97 7.56
C HIS A 81 -1.08 2.87 8.71
N VAL A 82 -0.66 2.33 9.85
CA VAL A 82 -1.54 2.05 10.99
C VAL A 82 -1.09 2.87 12.19
N ASN A 83 -2.04 3.61 12.78
CA ASN A 83 -1.87 4.26 14.08
C ASN A 83 -3.14 4.04 14.92
N GLY A 84 -3.03 3.24 15.98
CA GLY A 84 -4.19 2.76 16.73
C GLY A 84 -5.17 2.00 15.82
N MET A 85 -6.45 2.37 15.84
CA MET A 85 -7.49 1.78 15.00
C MET A 85 -7.59 2.41 13.60
N THR A 86 -6.74 3.40 13.28
CA THR A 86 -6.80 4.11 12.00
C THR A 86 -5.84 3.48 10.98
N LEU A 87 -6.37 3.17 9.81
CA LEU A 87 -5.62 2.68 8.65
C LEU A 87 -5.71 3.73 7.54
N LEU A 88 -4.63 4.50 7.36
CA LEU A 88 -4.59 5.64 6.44
C LEU A 88 -3.50 5.45 5.40
N TYR A 89 -3.88 5.52 4.12
CA TYR A 89 -2.95 5.43 3.01
C TYR A 89 -2.28 6.77 2.66
N LEU A 90 -1.70 7.47 3.65
CA LEU A 90 -0.95 8.72 3.43
C LEU A 90 0.44 8.50 2.81
N ARG A 91 0.98 9.46 2.07
CA ARG A 91 2.35 9.37 1.52
C ARG A 91 3.47 9.54 2.56
N LYS A 92 3.11 9.64 3.84
CA LYS A 92 4.01 9.78 4.98
C LYS A 92 3.67 8.73 6.03
N CYS A 93 4.67 8.26 6.78
CA CYS A 93 4.46 7.40 7.93
C CYS A 93 3.63 8.14 8.99
N LEU A 94 2.63 7.49 9.57
CA LEU A 94 1.77 8.10 10.60
C LEU A 94 2.51 8.43 11.90
N HIS A 95 3.62 7.74 12.19
CA HIS A 95 4.39 7.90 13.42
C HIS A 95 5.52 8.93 13.28
N CYS A 96 6.41 8.74 12.30
CA CYS A 96 7.62 9.55 12.14
C CYS A 96 7.58 10.51 10.96
N GLN A 97 6.45 10.58 10.23
CA GLN A 97 6.25 11.45 9.06
C GLN A 97 7.26 11.24 7.91
N LEU A 98 7.99 10.12 7.90
CA LEU A 98 8.88 9.75 6.81
C LEU A 98 8.09 9.66 5.50
N HIS A 99 8.50 10.45 4.51
CA HIS A 99 7.87 10.42 3.19
C HIS A 99 8.23 9.14 2.43
N ILE A 100 7.27 8.58 1.70
CA ILE A 100 7.41 7.31 0.96
C ILE A 100 8.49 7.33 -0.14
N ASN A 101 8.86 8.52 -0.61
CA ASN A 101 9.92 8.76 -1.60
C ASN A 101 11.14 9.46 -1.00
N ALA A 102 11.36 9.36 0.32
CA ALA A 102 12.50 10.02 0.96
C ALA A 102 13.85 9.48 0.47
N ASP A 103 13.89 8.22 0.04
CA ASP A 103 15.04 7.58 -0.61
C ASP A 103 15.42 8.25 -1.94
N LYS A 104 14.45 8.81 -2.67
CA LYS A 104 14.66 9.42 -3.99
C LYS A 104 15.02 10.90 -3.95
N LYS A 105 14.77 11.59 -2.84
CA LYS A 105 15.04 13.04 -2.75
C LYS A 105 16.52 13.36 -2.50
N THR A 106 17.29 12.38 -2.05
CA THR A 106 18.70 12.54 -1.71
C THR A 106 19.62 12.27 -2.90
N SER A 107 19.09 11.64 -3.98
CA SER A 107 19.84 11.37 -5.20
C SER A 107 19.87 12.55 -6.19
N ASP A 108 19.08 13.60 -5.94
CA ASP A 108 18.91 14.76 -6.82
C ASP A 108 19.58 16.04 -6.26
N ALA A 109 20.42 15.92 -5.22
CA ALA A 109 21.19 16.99 -4.59
C ALA A 109 22.68 16.63 -4.62
#